data_AF-A0A497FT07-F1
#
_entry.id   AF-A0A497FT07-F1
#
_cell.length_a   1.000
_cell.length_b   1.000
_cell.length_c   1.000
_cell.angle_alpha   90.00
_cell.angle_beta   90.00
_cell.angle_gamma   90.00
#
_symmetry.space_group_name_H-M   'P 1'
#
loop_
_entity.id
_entity.type
_entity.pdbx_description
1 polymer ?
#
loop_
_entity_poly.entity_id
_entity_poly.type
_entity_poly.pdbx_seq_one_letter_code
_entity_poly.pdbx_strand_id
1 'polypeptide(L)'
;MELAVSYSYFPIPSSNTYFVGSVFEQSFFCIPSSYTSLLIEALLSDRLITLNTAQQLHSIEVTKDYCTLIDYVAFFPDPTSSILENISCFFNAPKTVFSIIQMYSNVSLVALLSFITLKEQNKVKSNSYIVLEYFHQYDTRLLLKIIELLERAGFNIVILFSSIDTTARQFISYSDAVYVGLDTVKLSSIMKRELNMSPSQKLQLGYKYTKFGQSIKVTWRKKERKVRPVPFPAEPVDYLEVVFGEKAPAVREQLEFLILEKDSSPLMNFLNALQNSFPREYLEIFTKLVNYGYLELVKTVGGGYIVMPSLKLIRVFSGRHDKYHLSK
;
A
#
# COMPACT_ATOMS: atom_id res chain seq x y z
N MET A 1 -7.49 19.16 4.64
CA MET A 1 -8.36 18.11 4.04
C MET A 1 -9.70 18.69 3.65
N GLU A 2 -10.24 18.34 2.49
CA GLU A 2 -11.56 18.76 2.02
C GLU A 2 -12.52 17.57 1.95
N LEU A 3 -13.82 17.84 2.08
CA LEU A 3 -14.87 16.83 1.98
C LEU A 3 -15.83 17.16 0.85
N ALA A 4 -16.26 16.16 0.11
CA ALA A 4 -17.30 16.27 -0.89
C ALA A 4 -18.42 15.27 -0.61
N VAL A 5 -19.66 15.63 -0.95
CA VAL A 5 -20.79 14.70 -0.87
C VAL A 5 -21.52 14.70 -2.21
N SER A 6 -21.46 13.59 -2.93
CA SER A 6 -22.22 13.36 -4.16
C SER A 6 -22.26 11.88 -4.50
N TYR A 7 -23.43 11.40 -4.92
CA TYR A 7 -23.62 10.02 -5.35
C TYR A 7 -23.02 9.80 -6.75
N SER A 8 -23.24 10.74 -7.66
CA SER A 8 -23.09 10.58 -9.12
C SER A 8 -21.98 11.44 -9.72
N TYR A 9 -21.39 12.36 -8.97
CA TYR A 9 -20.40 13.30 -9.48
C TYR A 9 -19.11 13.31 -8.66
N PHE A 10 -18.01 13.61 -9.33
CA PHE A 10 -16.72 13.94 -8.74
C PHE A 10 -16.51 15.46 -8.75
N PRO A 11 -16.02 16.06 -7.65
CA PRO A 11 -15.56 17.44 -7.65
C PRO A 11 -14.26 17.58 -8.44
N ILE A 12 -14.12 18.65 -9.20
CA ILE A 12 -12.89 19.10 -9.86
C ILE A 12 -12.59 20.50 -9.31
N PRO A 13 -11.80 20.59 -8.22
CA PRO A 13 -11.41 21.86 -7.63
C PRO A 13 -10.41 22.62 -8.51
N SER A 14 -9.60 21.91 -9.29
CA SER A 14 -8.61 22.49 -10.21
C SER A 14 -8.35 21.59 -11.43
N SER A 15 -7.63 22.09 -12.43
CA SER A 15 -7.21 21.31 -13.60
C SER A 15 -6.25 20.15 -13.27
N ASN A 16 -5.55 20.21 -12.13
CA ASN A 16 -4.64 19.16 -11.67
C ASN A 16 -5.35 18.26 -10.65
N THR A 17 -6.46 17.65 -11.03
CA THR A 17 -7.24 16.73 -10.17
C THR A 17 -7.04 15.29 -10.60
N TYR A 18 -6.59 14.44 -9.67
CA TYR A 18 -6.43 13.00 -9.83
C TYR A 18 -7.58 12.27 -9.13
N PHE A 19 -8.22 11.35 -9.84
CA PHE A 19 -9.31 10.56 -9.29
C PHE A 19 -8.81 9.16 -8.91
N VAL A 20 -8.99 8.80 -7.65
CA VAL A 20 -8.82 7.41 -7.22
C VAL A 20 -9.93 6.59 -7.89
N GLY A 21 -9.57 5.76 -8.85
CA GLY A 21 -10.47 4.98 -9.70
C GLY A 21 -10.41 5.34 -11.19
N SER A 22 -9.59 6.30 -11.61
CA SER A 22 -9.28 6.53 -13.03
C SER A 22 -8.07 5.71 -13.50
N VAL A 23 -7.98 5.46 -14.80
CA VAL A 23 -6.85 4.77 -15.44
C VAL A 23 -5.60 5.65 -15.32
N PHE A 24 -4.51 5.06 -14.84
CA PHE A 24 -3.16 5.62 -14.90
C PHE A 24 -2.32 4.84 -15.91
N GLU A 25 -1.29 5.49 -16.46
CA GLU A 25 -0.43 4.86 -17.47
C GLU A 25 0.52 3.79 -16.89
N GLN A 26 0.73 3.76 -15.57
CA GLN A 26 1.78 2.97 -14.90
C GLN A 26 1.25 2.26 -13.64
N SER A 27 1.93 1.17 -13.26
CA SER A 27 1.73 0.41 -12.02
C SER A 27 1.72 1.30 -10.78
N PHE A 28 0.86 0.98 -9.80
CA PHE A 28 0.55 1.88 -8.68
C PHE A 28 0.77 1.23 -7.32
N PHE A 29 2.00 0.84 -7.01
CA PHE A 29 2.41 0.69 -5.61
C PHE A 29 3.93 0.84 -5.56
N CYS A 30 4.41 2.04 -5.23
CA CYS A 30 5.83 2.32 -5.02
C CYS A 30 5.91 3.43 -3.99
N ILE A 31 6.15 3.05 -2.73
CA ILE A 31 6.11 3.97 -1.59
C ILE A 31 7.51 4.12 -0.99
N PRO A 32 7.85 5.27 -0.39
CA PRO A 32 9.02 5.38 0.46
C PRO A 32 9.03 4.30 1.55
N SER A 33 10.18 3.65 1.77
CA SER A 33 10.33 2.61 2.80
C SER A 33 10.16 3.14 4.22
N SER A 34 10.31 4.45 4.43
CA SER A 34 9.91 5.11 5.69
C SER A 34 8.45 4.86 6.06
N TYR A 35 7.60 4.47 5.10
CA TYR A 35 6.19 4.16 5.30
C TYR A 35 5.88 2.65 5.36
N THR A 36 6.89 1.79 5.48
CA THR A 36 6.70 0.33 5.64
C THR A 36 5.80 -0.01 6.83
N SER A 37 5.88 0.74 7.93
CA SER A 37 5.01 0.53 9.10
C SER A 37 3.53 0.70 8.76
N LEU A 38 3.17 1.63 7.87
CA LEU A 38 1.79 1.83 7.41
C LEU A 38 1.31 0.68 6.53
N LEU A 39 2.19 0.09 5.71
CA LEU A 39 1.87 -1.14 4.98
C LEU A 39 1.56 -2.28 5.95
N ILE A 40 2.36 -2.45 7.01
CA ILE A 40 2.12 -3.49 8.03
C ILE A 40 0.78 -3.24 8.75
N GLU A 41 0.50 -1.99 9.15
CA GLU A 41 -0.80 -1.60 9.74
C GLU A 41 -1.96 -1.91 8.77
N ALA A 42 -1.80 -1.63 7.48
CA ALA A 42 -2.82 -1.90 6.47
C ALA A 42 -3.09 -3.40 6.28
N LEU A 43 -2.05 -4.22 6.23
CA LEU A 43 -2.18 -5.68 6.19
C LEU A 43 -2.94 -6.22 7.42
N LEU A 44 -2.71 -5.63 8.59
CA LEU A 44 -3.42 -5.97 9.82
C LEU A 44 -4.89 -5.52 9.77
N SER A 45 -5.17 -4.31 9.30
CA SER A 45 -6.52 -3.77 9.15
C SER A 45 -7.36 -4.54 8.12
N ASP A 46 -6.73 -5.01 7.03
CA ASP A 46 -7.34 -5.90 6.05
C ASP A 46 -7.43 -7.37 6.54
N ARG A 47 -6.95 -7.67 7.76
CA ARG A 47 -6.94 -9.00 8.39
C ARG A 47 -6.16 -10.05 7.60
N LEU A 48 -5.13 -9.62 6.88
CA LEU A 48 -4.25 -10.49 6.09
C LEU A 48 -3.14 -11.10 6.96
N ILE A 49 -2.76 -10.39 8.03
CA ILE A 49 -1.75 -10.84 8.99
C ILE A 49 -2.27 -10.72 10.43
N THR A 50 -1.60 -11.40 11.35
CA THR A 50 -1.90 -11.29 12.79
C THR A 50 -1.08 -10.19 13.45
N LEU A 51 -1.47 -9.78 14.66
CA LEU A 51 -0.70 -8.81 15.46
C LEU A 51 0.73 -9.31 15.76
N ASN A 52 0.91 -10.61 16.02
CA ASN A 52 2.22 -11.20 16.26
C ASN A 52 3.11 -11.11 15.00
N THR A 53 2.53 -11.42 13.84
CA THR A 53 3.22 -11.26 12.55
C THR A 53 3.60 -9.80 12.32
N ALA A 54 2.70 -8.85 12.58
CA ALA A 54 3.00 -7.42 12.45
C ALA A 54 4.20 -6.98 13.31
N GLN A 55 4.26 -7.43 14.57
CA GLN A 55 5.39 -7.15 15.46
C GLN A 55 6.72 -7.68 14.91
N GLN A 56 6.72 -8.89 14.36
CA GLN A 56 7.90 -9.48 13.71
C GLN A 56 8.32 -8.68 12.46
N LEU A 57 7.36 -8.24 11.64
CA LEU A 57 7.65 -7.46 10.43
C LEU A 57 8.25 -6.09 10.76
N HIS A 58 7.85 -5.46 11.87
CA HIS A 58 8.42 -4.17 12.29
C HIS A 58 9.91 -4.25 12.67
N SER A 59 10.44 -5.42 13.02
CA SER A 59 11.88 -5.58 13.28
C SER A 59 12.69 -5.87 12.03
N ILE A 60 12.05 -5.99 10.87
CA ILE A 60 12.72 -6.25 9.59
C ILE A 60 13.17 -4.94 8.97
N GLU A 61 14.47 -4.81 8.76
CA GLU A 61 15.05 -3.66 8.06
C GLU A 61 14.82 -3.78 6.55
N VAL A 62 14.21 -2.75 5.96
CA VAL A 62 14.00 -2.58 4.52
C VAL A 62 14.99 -1.52 4.02
N THR A 63 16.02 -1.95 3.30
CA THR A 63 17.18 -1.12 2.96
C THR A 63 17.03 -0.29 1.69
N LYS A 64 15.92 -0.44 0.96
CA LYS A 64 15.64 0.28 -0.29
C LYS A 64 14.87 1.56 0.00
N ASP A 65 15.16 2.66 -0.70
CA ASP A 65 14.47 3.95 -0.47
C ASP A 65 12.99 3.90 -0.86
N TYR A 66 12.67 3.26 -1.99
CA TYR A 66 11.31 3.09 -2.50
C TYR A 66 11.03 1.63 -2.78
N CYS A 67 9.92 1.15 -2.26
CA CYS A 67 9.54 -0.25 -2.35
C CYS A 67 8.20 -0.42 -3.06
N THR A 68 8.21 -1.30 -4.05
CA THR A 68 7.01 -1.92 -4.60
C THR A 68 6.55 -3.07 -3.70
N LEU A 69 5.33 -3.57 -3.91
CA LEU A 69 4.88 -4.78 -3.21
C LEU A 69 5.79 -5.98 -3.47
N ILE A 70 6.33 -6.11 -4.68
CA ILE A 70 7.25 -7.20 -5.04
C ILE A 70 8.57 -7.04 -4.29
N ASP A 71 9.06 -5.81 -4.09
CA ASP A 71 10.25 -5.59 -3.26
C ASP A 71 10.01 -6.08 -1.83
N TYR A 72 8.83 -5.81 -1.26
CA TYR A 72 8.47 -6.33 0.06
C TYR A 72 8.39 -7.86 0.13
N VAL A 73 8.08 -8.56 -0.97
CA VAL A 73 8.17 -10.04 -1.03
C VAL A 73 9.60 -10.49 -0.77
N ALA A 74 10.60 -9.75 -1.24
CA ALA A 74 12.00 -10.07 -1.02
C ALA A 74 12.42 -9.89 0.45
N PHE A 75 11.94 -8.83 1.12
CA PHE A 75 12.29 -8.56 2.52
C PHE A 75 11.49 -9.37 3.54
N PHE A 76 10.20 -9.65 3.31
CA PHE A 76 9.34 -10.25 4.33
C PHE A 76 9.33 -11.79 4.28
N PRO A 77 9.27 -12.48 5.43
CA PRO A 77 9.16 -13.93 5.51
C PRO A 77 7.76 -14.41 5.14
N ASP A 78 7.61 -15.72 4.91
CA ASP A 78 6.30 -16.35 4.79
C ASP A 78 5.57 -16.42 6.14
N PRO A 79 4.21 -16.38 6.14
CA PRO A 79 3.32 -16.37 4.96
C PRO A 79 3.13 -14.98 4.31
N THR A 80 3.68 -13.91 4.91
CA THR A 80 3.49 -12.53 4.45
C THR A 80 4.01 -12.33 3.02
N SER A 81 5.16 -12.93 2.68
CA SER A 81 5.74 -12.84 1.33
C SER A 81 4.77 -13.37 0.26
N SER A 82 4.15 -14.53 0.50
CA SER A 82 3.17 -15.14 -0.40
C SER A 82 1.89 -14.31 -0.53
N ILE A 83 1.44 -13.69 0.58
CA ILE A 83 0.29 -12.78 0.56
C ILE A 83 0.58 -11.57 -0.32
N LEU A 84 1.74 -10.93 -0.13
CA LEU A 84 2.14 -9.76 -0.90
C LEU A 84 2.33 -10.06 -2.38
N GLU A 85 2.89 -11.23 -2.72
CA GLU A 85 3.03 -11.69 -4.10
C GLU A 85 1.66 -11.79 -4.78
N ASN A 86 0.66 -12.38 -4.11
CA ASN A 86 -0.71 -12.44 -4.62
C ASN A 86 -1.38 -11.07 -4.79
N ILE A 87 -1.16 -10.16 -3.84
CA ILE A 87 -1.72 -8.81 -3.88
C ILE A 87 -1.06 -7.99 -5.00
N SER A 88 0.23 -8.19 -5.26
CA SER A 88 1.01 -7.45 -6.25
C SER A 88 0.39 -7.50 -7.66
N CYS A 89 -0.31 -8.59 -7.99
CA CYS A 89 -0.99 -8.78 -9.28
C CYS A 89 -2.02 -7.69 -9.60
N PHE A 90 -2.58 -7.03 -8.58
CA PHE A 90 -3.57 -5.97 -8.79
C PHE A 90 -2.94 -4.58 -8.97
N PHE A 91 -1.70 -4.40 -8.49
CA PHE A 91 -1.00 -3.11 -8.50
C PHE A 91 0.03 -2.99 -9.64
N ASN A 92 0.43 -4.12 -10.23
CA ASN A 92 1.43 -4.18 -11.29
C ASN A 92 0.88 -4.34 -12.71
N ALA A 93 -0.45 -4.28 -12.89
CA ALA A 93 -1.03 -4.43 -14.23
C ALA A 93 -0.70 -3.21 -15.13
N PRO A 94 -0.48 -3.41 -16.45
CA PRO A 94 -0.34 -2.32 -17.40
C PRO A 94 -1.66 -1.53 -17.52
N LYS A 95 -1.57 -0.19 -17.62
CA LYS A 95 -2.73 0.73 -17.60
C LYS A 95 -3.59 0.56 -16.34
N THR A 96 -2.93 0.46 -15.20
CA THR A 96 -3.57 0.20 -13.92
C THR A 96 -4.50 1.33 -13.54
N VAL A 97 -5.68 0.97 -13.06
CA VAL A 97 -6.58 1.92 -12.43
C VAL A 97 -6.09 2.07 -11.00
N PHE A 98 -5.83 3.30 -10.54
CA PHE A 98 -5.52 3.58 -9.14
C PHE A 98 -6.78 3.33 -8.31
N SER A 99 -7.10 2.06 -8.12
CA SER A 99 -8.39 1.59 -7.68
C SER A 99 -8.26 0.95 -6.32
N ILE A 100 -9.33 1.10 -5.55
CA ILE A 100 -9.44 0.48 -4.25
C ILE A 100 -9.93 -0.94 -4.48
N ILE A 101 -9.07 -1.91 -4.20
CA ILE A 101 -9.41 -3.32 -4.30
C ILE A 101 -10.17 -3.67 -3.02
N GLN A 102 -11.43 -4.08 -3.14
CA GLN A 102 -12.32 -4.24 -1.97
C GLN A 102 -11.75 -5.18 -0.90
N MET A 103 -11.07 -6.27 -1.30
CA MET A 103 -10.44 -7.22 -0.38
C MET A 103 -9.14 -6.70 0.26
N TYR A 104 -8.54 -5.65 -0.32
CA TYR A 104 -7.27 -5.06 0.11
C TYR A 104 -7.45 -3.55 0.27
N SER A 105 -8.54 -3.15 0.92
CA SER A 105 -9.00 -1.76 0.93
C SER A 105 -7.98 -0.86 1.61
N ASN A 106 -7.41 -1.30 2.73
CA ASN A 106 -6.42 -0.55 3.50
C ASN A 106 -5.03 -0.59 2.84
N VAL A 107 -4.64 -1.72 2.24
CA VAL A 107 -3.41 -1.77 1.41
C VAL A 107 -3.53 -0.82 0.23
N SER A 108 -4.71 -0.73 -0.40
CA SER A 108 -4.98 0.22 -1.48
C SER A 108 -4.94 1.67 -1.02
N LEU A 109 -5.27 1.95 0.25
CA LEU A 109 -5.07 3.28 0.83
C LEU A 109 -3.58 3.61 0.94
N VAL A 110 -2.77 2.69 1.47
CA VAL A 110 -1.31 2.90 1.58
C VAL A 110 -0.68 3.11 0.22
N ALA A 111 -1.21 2.44 -0.82
CA ALA A 111 -0.77 2.65 -2.19
C ALA A 111 -0.80 4.14 -2.59
N LEU A 112 -1.72 4.96 -2.03
CA LEU A 112 -1.83 6.40 -2.32
C LEU A 112 -0.55 7.17 -2.03
N LEU A 113 0.29 6.68 -1.11
CA LEU A 113 1.60 7.27 -0.84
C LEU A 113 2.54 7.21 -2.06
N SER A 114 2.22 6.40 -3.08
CA SER A 114 2.92 6.41 -4.37
C SER A 114 2.83 7.76 -5.09
N PHE A 115 1.84 8.61 -4.78
CA PHE A 115 1.81 9.98 -5.30
C PHE A 115 3.03 10.81 -4.87
N ILE A 116 3.61 10.52 -3.71
CA ILE A 116 4.84 11.17 -3.24
C ILE A 116 5.99 10.80 -4.18
N THR A 117 6.19 9.50 -4.43
CA THR A 117 7.19 8.99 -5.38
C THR A 117 6.98 9.55 -6.78
N LEU A 118 5.73 9.60 -7.26
CA LEU A 118 5.40 10.14 -8.58
C LEU A 118 5.71 11.64 -8.68
N LYS A 119 5.53 12.40 -7.59
CA LYS A 119 5.87 13.81 -7.53
C LYS A 119 7.38 14.02 -7.62
N GLU A 120 8.17 13.26 -6.87
CA GLU A 120 9.64 13.32 -6.92
C GLU A 120 10.20 12.96 -8.31
N GLN A 121 9.51 12.07 -9.02
CA GLN A 121 9.79 11.72 -10.41
C GLN A 121 9.24 12.73 -11.44
N ASN A 122 8.70 13.88 -11.01
CA ASN A 122 8.07 14.90 -11.86
C ASN A 122 6.90 14.39 -12.73
N LYS A 123 6.28 13.27 -12.37
CA LYS A 123 5.11 12.71 -13.07
C LYS A 123 3.79 13.33 -12.61
N VAL A 124 3.80 13.93 -11.42
CA VAL A 124 2.65 14.61 -10.82
C VAL A 124 3.08 15.99 -10.31
N LYS A 125 2.22 17.00 -10.49
CA LYS A 125 2.51 18.39 -10.08
C LYS A 125 2.26 18.62 -8.59
N SER A 126 3.02 19.52 -7.97
CA SER A 126 2.70 20.08 -6.65
C SER A 126 1.34 20.80 -6.66
N ASN A 127 0.67 20.86 -5.49
CA ASN A 127 -0.64 21.47 -5.31
C ASN A 127 -1.75 20.83 -6.16
N SER A 128 -1.58 19.54 -6.49
CA SER A 128 -2.62 18.75 -7.15
C SER A 128 -3.66 18.26 -6.14
N TYR A 129 -4.87 18.04 -6.63
CA TYR A 129 -5.96 17.47 -5.84
C TYR A 129 -6.04 15.96 -6.05
N ILE A 130 -6.20 15.21 -4.96
CA ILE A 130 -6.48 13.76 -4.99
C ILE A 130 -7.90 13.56 -4.47
N VAL A 131 -8.78 13.04 -5.31
CA VAL A 131 -10.18 12.76 -4.95
C VAL A 131 -10.32 11.27 -4.65
N LEU A 132 -10.59 10.97 -3.39
CA LEU A 132 -10.75 9.61 -2.87
C LEU A 132 -12.21 9.39 -2.46
N GLU A 133 -12.87 8.37 -3.01
CA GLU A 133 -14.17 7.96 -2.49
C GLU A 133 -14.02 7.23 -1.15
N TYR A 134 -14.85 7.59 -0.18
CA TYR A 134 -14.91 6.90 1.10
C TYR A 134 -15.61 5.56 0.99
N PHE A 135 -15.00 4.53 1.58
CA PHE A 135 -15.59 3.21 1.76
C PHE A 135 -15.60 2.83 3.24
N HIS A 136 -16.66 2.16 3.68
CA HIS A 136 -16.85 1.79 5.08
C HIS A 136 -15.82 0.76 5.58
N GLN A 137 -15.13 0.06 4.68
CA GLN A 137 -14.07 -0.90 4.99
C GLN A 137 -12.75 -0.24 5.39
N TYR A 138 -12.63 1.08 5.24
CA TYR A 138 -11.42 1.79 5.63
C TYR A 138 -11.24 1.87 7.13
N ASP A 139 -10.04 1.55 7.58
CA ASP A 139 -9.57 1.97 8.89
C ASP A 139 -9.46 3.50 8.89
N THR A 140 -10.31 4.15 9.67
CA THR A 140 -10.39 5.61 9.72
C THR A 140 -9.10 6.25 10.24
N ARG A 141 -8.38 5.58 11.16
CA ARG A 141 -7.13 6.13 11.70
C ARG A 141 -6.03 6.05 10.66
N LEU A 142 -5.91 4.93 9.96
CA LEU A 142 -4.97 4.75 8.86
C LEU A 142 -5.25 5.75 7.72
N LEU A 143 -6.52 5.92 7.34
CA LEU A 143 -6.93 6.90 6.33
C LEU A 143 -6.45 8.32 6.70
N LEU A 144 -6.70 8.76 7.94
CA LEU A 144 -6.28 10.09 8.39
C LEU A 144 -4.75 10.25 8.38
N LYS A 145 -3.98 9.23 8.79
CA LYS A 145 -2.51 9.24 8.71
C LYS A 145 -2.02 9.41 7.26
N ILE A 146 -2.62 8.67 6.33
CA ILE A 146 -2.24 8.72 4.90
C ILE A 146 -2.56 10.10 4.32
N ILE A 147 -3.71 10.67 4.67
CA ILE A 147 -4.10 12.02 4.26
C ILE A 147 -3.09 13.05 4.76
N GLU A 148 -2.76 13.00 6.05
CA GLU A 148 -1.78 13.92 6.65
C GLU A 148 -0.42 13.86 5.95
N LEU A 149 0.06 12.66 5.61
CA LEU A 149 1.32 12.48 4.89
C LEU A 149 1.28 13.03 3.46
N LEU A 150 0.17 12.83 2.74
CA LEU A 150 0.00 13.40 1.40
C LEU A 150 -0.12 14.92 1.43
N GLU A 151 -0.80 15.48 2.43
CA GLU A 151 -0.90 16.93 2.63
C GLU A 151 0.45 17.56 2.94
N ARG A 152 1.25 16.92 3.80
CA ARG A 152 2.66 17.31 4.03
C ARG A 152 3.50 17.27 2.76
N ALA A 153 3.21 16.33 1.87
CA ALA A 153 3.83 16.25 0.54
C ALA A 153 3.26 17.28 -0.46
N GLY A 154 2.35 18.18 -0.05
CA GLY A 154 1.83 19.27 -0.88
C GLY A 154 0.68 18.88 -1.81
N PHE A 155 -0.09 17.83 -1.45
CA PHE A 155 -1.33 17.47 -2.12
C PHE A 155 -2.55 17.99 -1.35
N ASN A 156 -3.62 18.32 -2.07
CA ASN A 156 -4.92 18.61 -1.46
C ASN A 156 -5.81 17.38 -1.57
N ILE A 157 -6.29 16.85 -0.44
CA ILE A 157 -7.12 15.63 -0.45
C ILE A 157 -8.60 15.99 -0.34
N VAL A 158 -9.41 15.44 -1.24
CA VAL A 158 -10.87 15.54 -1.19
C VAL A 158 -11.46 14.15 -0.92
N ILE A 159 -12.07 13.95 0.24
CA ILE A 159 -12.81 12.72 0.53
C ILE A 159 -14.24 12.85 0.04
N LEU A 160 -14.63 12.00 -0.91
CA LEU A 160 -15.97 11.96 -1.48
C LEU A 160 -16.85 10.91 -0.80
N PHE A 161 -17.90 11.37 -0.13
CA PHE A 161 -18.98 10.54 0.41
C PHE A 161 -20.15 10.46 -0.56
N SER A 162 -20.82 9.31 -0.64
CA SER A 162 -22.04 9.15 -1.43
C SER A 162 -23.27 9.78 -0.77
N SER A 163 -23.24 9.99 0.55
CA SER A 163 -24.34 10.58 1.32
C SER A 163 -23.85 11.22 2.63
N ILE A 164 -24.67 12.10 3.23
CA ILE A 164 -24.41 12.68 4.57
C ILE A 164 -24.90 11.71 5.64
N ASP A 165 -24.09 10.70 5.99
CA ASP A 165 -24.33 9.78 7.10
C ASP A 165 -23.58 10.22 8.39
N THR A 166 -23.57 9.39 9.43
CA THR A 166 -22.87 9.67 10.68
C THR A 166 -21.37 9.80 10.49
N THR A 167 -20.79 9.00 9.60
CA THR A 167 -19.35 9.00 9.33
C THR A 167 -18.96 10.26 8.57
N ALA A 168 -19.68 10.61 7.50
CA ALA A 168 -19.50 11.87 6.79
C ALA A 168 -19.56 13.08 7.73
N ARG A 169 -20.49 13.07 8.70
CA ARG A 169 -20.59 14.12 9.73
C ARG A 169 -19.38 14.21 10.65
N GLN A 170 -18.77 13.07 10.99
CA GLN A 170 -17.50 13.08 11.75
C GLN A 170 -16.37 13.67 10.91
N PHE A 171 -16.31 13.37 9.61
CA PHE A 171 -15.28 13.95 8.74
C PHE A 171 -15.44 15.46 8.51
N ILE A 172 -16.68 15.99 8.57
CA ILE A 172 -16.92 17.45 8.48
C ILE A 172 -16.14 18.21 9.56
N SER A 173 -15.99 17.68 10.79
CA SER A 173 -15.25 18.40 11.83
C SER A 173 -13.74 18.46 11.60
N TYR A 174 -13.20 17.62 10.73
CA TYR A 174 -11.79 17.60 10.34
C TYR A 174 -11.54 18.30 8.99
N SER A 175 -12.59 18.80 8.34
CA SER A 175 -12.51 19.32 6.97
C SER A 175 -12.40 20.84 6.94
N ASP A 176 -11.49 21.34 6.12
CA ASP A 176 -11.31 22.77 5.87
C ASP A 176 -12.40 23.33 4.94
N ALA A 177 -12.89 22.50 4.03
CA ALA A 177 -13.97 22.82 3.10
C ALA A 177 -14.92 21.64 2.90
N VAL A 178 -16.19 21.95 2.62
CA VAL A 178 -17.25 20.96 2.34
C VAL A 178 -17.97 21.31 1.04
N TYR A 179 -17.86 20.44 0.04
CA TYR A 179 -18.59 20.53 -1.23
C TYR A 179 -19.80 19.60 -1.22
N VAL A 180 -20.93 20.08 -1.72
CA VAL A 180 -22.16 19.27 -1.79
C VAL A 180 -22.70 19.30 -3.20
N GLY A 181 -22.81 18.13 -3.82
CA GLY A 181 -23.36 17.93 -5.15
C GLY A 181 -24.88 18.06 -5.16
N LEU A 182 -25.42 18.52 -6.30
CA LEU A 182 -26.85 18.75 -6.51
C LEU A 182 -27.71 17.48 -6.44
N ASP A 183 -27.09 16.31 -6.61
CA ASP A 183 -27.75 15.01 -6.62
C ASP A 183 -27.92 14.38 -5.24
N THR A 184 -27.44 15.04 -4.18
CA THR A 184 -27.70 14.61 -2.82
C THR A 184 -29.14 14.96 -2.45
N VAL A 185 -30.05 13.97 -2.47
CA VAL A 185 -31.49 14.12 -2.15
C VAL A 185 -31.72 14.88 -0.83
N LYS A 186 -30.78 14.78 0.13
CA LYS A 186 -30.82 15.51 1.40
C LYS A 186 -30.70 17.02 1.25
N LEU A 187 -30.03 17.56 0.23
CA LEU A 187 -30.06 19.02 -0.03
C LEU A 187 -31.47 19.48 -0.38
N SER A 188 -32.24 18.70 -1.15
CA SER A 188 -33.63 19.05 -1.46
C SER A 188 -34.53 19.01 -0.22
N SER A 189 -34.29 18.07 0.71
CA SER A 189 -35.06 18.00 1.96
C SER A 189 -34.59 19.00 3.01
N ILE A 190 -33.29 19.32 3.06
CA ILE A 190 -32.72 20.40 3.87
C ILE A 190 -33.18 21.76 3.32
N MET A 191 -33.18 21.98 2.01
CA MET A 191 -33.73 23.19 1.37
C MET A 191 -35.24 23.30 1.58
N LYS A 192 -36.00 22.21 1.48
CA LYS A 192 -37.44 22.22 1.85
C LYS A 192 -37.64 22.53 3.33
N ARG A 193 -36.79 22.01 4.21
CA ARG A 193 -36.82 22.31 5.65
C ARG A 193 -36.43 23.77 5.93
N GLU A 194 -35.42 24.30 5.25
CA GLU A 194 -34.97 25.71 5.29
C GLU A 194 -36.07 26.65 4.77
N LEU A 195 -36.73 26.33 3.67
CA LEU A 195 -37.89 27.09 3.16
C LEU A 195 -39.02 27.13 4.18
N ASN A 196 -39.22 26.05 4.93
CA ASN A 196 -40.28 25.90 5.93
C ASN A 196 -39.89 26.30 7.37
N MET A 197 -38.65 26.75 7.63
CA MET A 197 -38.20 27.17 8.97
C MET A 197 -38.58 28.62 9.27
N SER A 198 -38.93 28.90 10.54
CA SER A 198 -39.29 30.25 10.99
C SER A 198 -38.08 31.20 10.99
N PRO A 199 -38.27 32.52 10.80
CA PRO A 199 -37.16 33.49 10.70
C PRO A 199 -36.17 33.47 11.88
N SER A 200 -36.65 33.18 13.09
CA SER A 200 -35.82 33.08 14.31
C SER A 200 -34.90 31.87 14.32
N GLN A 201 -35.36 30.72 13.79
CA GLN A 201 -34.54 29.51 13.64
C GLN A 201 -33.49 29.67 12.53
N LYS A 202 -33.85 30.39 11.46
CA LYS A 202 -32.91 30.74 10.37
C LYS A 202 -31.74 31.59 10.86
N LEU A 203 -31.97 32.53 11.77
CA LEU A 203 -30.91 33.36 12.36
C LEU A 203 -29.91 32.55 13.20
N GLN A 204 -30.38 31.62 14.03
CA GLN A 204 -29.49 30.73 14.79
C GLN A 204 -28.69 29.76 13.90
N LEU A 205 -29.32 29.25 12.83
CA LEU A 205 -28.65 28.36 11.87
C LEU A 205 -27.71 29.13 10.94
N GLY A 206 -28.05 30.36 10.54
CA GLY A 206 -27.20 31.24 9.73
C GLY A 206 -25.84 31.52 10.37
N TYR A 207 -25.76 31.60 11.71
CA TYR A 207 -24.50 31.66 12.45
C TYR A 207 -23.73 30.33 12.49
N LYS A 208 -24.40 29.17 12.39
CA LYS A 208 -23.74 27.86 12.25
C LYS A 208 -23.24 27.60 10.82
N TYR A 209 -23.96 28.10 9.82
CA TYR A 209 -23.65 27.88 8.40
C TYR A 209 -22.77 28.98 7.78
N THR A 210 -22.53 30.11 8.45
CA THR A 210 -21.62 31.16 7.95
C THR A 210 -20.17 30.71 7.87
N LYS A 211 -19.77 29.64 8.58
CA LYS A 211 -18.47 28.97 8.37
C LYS A 211 -18.38 28.16 7.06
N PHE A 212 -19.50 27.94 6.34
CA PHE A 212 -19.53 27.32 5.01
C PHE A 212 -19.30 28.33 3.86
N GLY A 213 -18.91 29.56 4.19
CA GLY A 213 -18.90 30.71 3.29
C GLY A 213 -17.57 30.99 2.60
N GLN A 214 -17.00 30.03 1.87
CA GLN A 214 -16.22 30.34 0.67
C GLN A 214 -16.68 29.40 -0.44
N SER A 215 -17.57 29.87 -1.31
CA SER A 215 -17.93 29.12 -2.51
C SER A 215 -16.75 29.18 -3.48
N ILE A 216 -15.75 28.33 -3.27
CA ILE A 216 -14.81 27.98 -4.34
C ILE A 216 -15.69 27.39 -5.44
N LYS A 217 -15.67 27.98 -6.65
CA LYS A 217 -16.41 27.47 -7.81
C LYS A 217 -15.83 26.11 -8.19
N VAL A 218 -16.31 25.04 -7.56
CA VAL A 218 -15.96 23.66 -7.90
C VAL A 218 -16.77 23.23 -9.10
N THR A 219 -16.09 22.71 -10.11
CA THR A 219 -16.75 22.08 -11.26
C THR A 219 -17.03 20.62 -10.94
N TRP A 220 -18.13 20.07 -11.47
CA TRP A 220 -18.54 18.69 -11.19
C TRP A 220 -18.52 17.86 -12.46
N ARG A 221 -17.91 16.68 -12.42
CA ARG A 221 -17.90 15.72 -13.53
C ARG A 221 -18.66 14.46 -13.14
N LYS A 222 -19.50 13.96 -14.04
CA LYS A 222 -20.23 12.71 -13.82
C LYS A 222 -19.24 11.55 -13.66
N LYS A 223 -19.45 10.71 -12.64
CA LYS A 223 -18.62 9.53 -12.40
C LYS A 223 -18.71 8.59 -13.60
N GLU A 224 -17.56 8.17 -14.10
CA GLU A 224 -17.48 7.11 -15.09
C GLU A 224 -17.72 5.75 -14.43
N ARG A 225 -18.09 4.74 -15.23
CA ARG A 225 -18.20 3.37 -14.70
C ARG A 225 -16.82 2.96 -14.20
N LYS A 226 -16.73 2.60 -12.92
CA LYS A 226 -15.50 2.08 -12.33
C LYS A 226 -15.04 0.85 -13.11
N VAL A 227 -13.84 0.93 -13.67
CA VAL A 227 -13.17 -0.23 -14.24
C VAL A 227 -12.70 -1.08 -13.07
N ARG A 228 -13.11 -2.36 -13.05
CA ARG A 228 -12.62 -3.30 -12.03
C ARG A 228 -11.16 -3.62 -12.34
N PRO A 229 -10.25 -3.57 -11.36
CA PRO A 229 -8.89 -4.04 -11.57
C PRO A 229 -8.93 -5.53 -11.93
N VAL A 230 -8.26 -5.88 -13.03
CA VAL A 230 -8.06 -7.27 -13.45
C VAL A 230 -6.68 -7.68 -12.96
N PRO A 231 -6.54 -8.79 -12.21
CA PRO A 231 -5.24 -9.24 -11.76
C PRO A 231 -4.36 -9.58 -12.96
N PHE A 232 -3.13 -9.08 -12.95
CA PHE A 232 -2.12 -9.36 -13.96
C PHE A 232 -0.88 -9.94 -13.26
N PRO A 233 -0.34 -11.08 -13.71
CA PRO A 233 0.82 -11.68 -13.06
C PRO A 233 1.99 -10.69 -13.04
N ALA A 234 2.58 -10.53 -11.87
CA ALA A 234 3.78 -9.72 -11.70
C ALA A 234 4.93 -10.29 -12.55
N GLU A 235 5.78 -9.39 -13.08
CA GLU A 235 7.02 -9.82 -13.69
C GLU A 235 7.92 -10.50 -12.64
N PRO A 236 8.62 -11.58 -13.01
CA PRO A 236 9.51 -12.27 -12.09
C PRO A 236 10.70 -11.37 -11.71
N VAL A 237 10.87 -11.13 -10.41
CA VAL A 237 11.95 -10.32 -9.84
C VAL A 237 12.99 -11.21 -9.15
N ASP A 238 14.27 -10.86 -9.27
CA ASP A 238 15.33 -11.51 -8.53
C ASP A 238 15.35 -11.03 -7.08
N TYR A 239 14.65 -11.74 -6.20
CA TYR A 239 14.55 -11.36 -4.79
C TYR A 239 15.93 -11.30 -4.08
N LEU A 240 16.90 -12.13 -4.49
CA LEU A 240 18.24 -12.08 -3.91
C LEU A 240 18.99 -10.82 -4.35
N GLU A 241 18.85 -10.40 -5.60
CA GLU A 241 19.42 -9.15 -6.10
C GLU A 241 18.81 -7.93 -5.40
N VAL A 242 17.49 -7.94 -5.15
CA VAL A 242 16.81 -6.87 -4.41
C VAL A 242 17.39 -6.69 -2.99
N VAL A 243 17.71 -7.79 -2.31
CA VAL A 243 18.15 -7.77 -0.91
C VAL A 243 19.67 -7.59 -0.78
N PHE A 244 20.44 -8.28 -1.61
CA PHE A 244 21.90 -8.41 -1.46
C PHE A 244 22.69 -7.64 -2.52
N GLY A 245 22.04 -7.08 -3.54
CA GLY A 245 22.68 -6.32 -4.62
C GLY A 245 23.82 -7.10 -5.26
N GLU A 246 25.02 -6.50 -5.29
CA GLU A 246 26.23 -7.10 -5.87
C GLU A 246 26.64 -8.45 -5.22
N LYS A 247 26.22 -8.70 -3.97
CA LYS A 247 26.53 -9.95 -3.25
C LYS A 247 25.60 -11.10 -3.64
N ALA A 248 24.51 -10.82 -4.36
CA ALA A 248 23.48 -11.82 -4.69
C ALA A 248 24.01 -13.07 -5.42
N PRO A 249 24.95 -12.99 -6.38
CA PRO A 249 25.48 -14.20 -7.04
C PRO A 249 26.19 -15.14 -6.06
N ALA A 250 27.04 -14.60 -5.17
CA ALA A 250 27.76 -15.40 -4.18
C ALA A 250 26.82 -15.96 -3.10
N VAL A 251 25.81 -15.19 -2.67
CA VAL A 251 24.78 -15.69 -1.76
C VAL A 251 23.99 -16.83 -2.41
N ARG A 252 23.64 -16.68 -3.69
CA ARG A 252 22.91 -17.68 -4.45
C ARG A 252 23.64 -19.01 -4.51
N GLU A 253 24.94 -19.01 -4.81
CA GLU A 253 25.76 -20.22 -4.87
C GLU A 253 25.69 -21.02 -3.55
N GLN A 254 25.78 -20.32 -2.41
CA GLN A 254 25.68 -20.96 -1.09
C GLN A 254 24.29 -21.54 -0.81
N LEU A 255 23.23 -20.91 -1.30
CA LEU A 255 21.85 -21.37 -1.15
C LEU A 255 21.51 -22.51 -2.12
N GLU A 256 21.99 -22.46 -3.36
CA GLU A 256 21.85 -23.56 -4.34
C GLU A 256 22.47 -24.84 -3.81
N PHE A 257 23.68 -24.75 -3.26
CA PHE A 257 24.36 -25.89 -2.65
C PHE A 257 23.56 -26.48 -1.48
N LEU A 258 22.93 -25.64 -0.66
CA LEU A 258 22.07 -26.09 0.43
C LEU A 258 20.82 -26.83 -0.09
N ILE A 259 20.19 -26.32 -1.14
CA ILE A 259 18.94 -26.86 -1.70
C ILE A 259 19.19 -28.14 -2.51
N LEU A 260 20.22 -28.16 -3.36
CA LEU A 260 20.43 -29.23 -4.33
C LEU A 260 21.21 -30.41 -3.77
N GLU A 261 22.14 -30.17 -2.83
CA GLU A 261 23.09 -31.20 -2.41
C GLU A 261 22.88 -31.71 -0.99
N LYS A 262 22.26 -30.93 -0.10
CA LYS A 262 22.27 -31.24 1.34
C LYS A 262 20.91 -31.32 2.00
N ASP A 263 19.87 -30.66 1.46
CA ASP A 263 18.53 -30.45 2.04
C ASP A 263 18.50 -29.80 3.44
N SER A 264 19.61 -29.84 4.18
CA SER A 264 19.85 -29.23 5.49
C SER A 264 21.36 -29.20 5.78
N SER A 265 21.82 -28.30 6.64
CA SER A 265 23.23 -28.25 7.06
C SER A 265 23.35 -27.91 8.56
N PRO A 266 24.27 -28.53 9.32
CA PRO A 266 24.59 -28.06 10.67
C PRO A 266 24.96 -26.57 10.64
N LEU A 267 24.41 -25.79 11.59
CA LEU A 267 24.57 -24.33 11.61
C LEU A 267 26.03 -23.87 11.44
N MET A 268 26.96 -24.47 12.20
CA MET A 268 28.38 -24.10 12.13
C MET A 268 29.00 -24.38 10.77
N ASN A 269 28.59 -25.44 10.08
CA ASN A 269 29.10 -25.76 8.75
C ASN A 269 28.62 -24.74 7.72
N PHE A 270 27.34 -24.32 7.82
CA PHE A 270 26.79 -23.29 6.95
C PHE A 270 27.44 -21.92 7.21
N LEU A 271 27.65 -21.55 8.48
CA LEU A 271 28.35 -20.31 8.85
C LEU A 271 29.80 -20.29 8.35
N ASN A 272 30.53 -21.40 8.45
CA ASN A 272 31.89 -21.50 7.92
C ASN A 272 31.92 -21.33 6.39
N ALA A 273 30.95 -21.92 5.68
CA ALA A 273 30.83 -21.76 4.24
C ALA A 273 30.57 -20.28 3.86
N LEU A 274 29.62 -19.63 4.55
CA LEU A 274 29.38 -18.20 4.37
C LEU A 274 30.61 -17.34 4.73
N GLN A 275 31.35 -17.69 5.78
CA GLN A 275 32.56 -16.95 6.18
C GLN A 275 33.65 -17.03 5.12
N ASN A 276 33.79 -18.15 4.42
CA ASN A 276 34.74 -18.28 3.32
C ASN A 276 34.38 -17.38 2.13
N SER A 277 33.09 -17.23 1.82
CA SER A 277 32.60 -16.33 0.76
C SER A 277 32.55 -14.86 1.18
N PHE A 278 32.30 -14.59 2.47
CA PHE A 278 32.07 -13.25 3.01
C PHE A 278 32.82 -13.03 4.34
N PRO A 279 34.17 -12.92 4.32
CA PRO A 279 35.00 -12.98 5.53
C PRO A 279 34.64 -11.99 6.65
N ARG A 280 34.07 -10.84 6.30
CA ARG A 280 33.74 -9.77 7.24
C ARG A 280 32.25 -9.62 7.52
N GLU A 281 31.39 -10.16 6.67
CA GLU A 281 29.96 -9.81 6.62
C GLU A 281 29.05 -11.04 6.72
N TYR A 282 29.63 -12.25 6.83
CA TYR A 282 28.88 -13.51 6.85
C TYR A 282 27.79 -13.56 7.92
N LEU A 283 28.00 -12.97 9.10
CA LEU A 283 26.98 -12.89 10.14
C LEU A 283 25.81 -12.00 9.73
N GLU A 284 26.07 -10.84 9.12
CA GLU A 284 25.02 -9.95 8.63
C GLU A 284 24.20 -10.62 7.53
N ILE A 285 24.88 -11.27 6.57
CA ILE A 285 24.25 -12.01 5.49
C ILE A 285 23.40 -13.16 6.05
N PHE A 286 23.95 -13.93 6.98
CA PHE A 286 23.23 -15.02 7.65
C PHE A 286 21.98 -14.51 8.37
N THR A 287 22.12 -13.44 9.16
CA THR A 287 21.00 -12.81 9.87
C THR A 287 19.93 -12.32 8.92
N LYS A 288 20.30 -11.70 7.78
CA LYS A 288 19.35 -11.31 6.72
C LYS A 288 18.65 -12.51 6.11
N LEU A 289 19.38 -13.58 5.78
CA LEU A 289 18.79 -14.81 5.21
C LEU A 289 17.76 -15.45 6.14
N VAL A 290 18.01 -15.45 7.46
CA VAL A 290 17.06 -15.96 8.46
C VAL A 290 15.89 -14.99 8.66
N ASN A 291 16.16 -13.71 8.90
CA ASN A 291 15.12 -12.72 9.21
C ASN A 291 14.16 -12.46 8.04
N TYR A 292 14.68 -12.45 6.81
CA TYR A 292 13.86 -12.32 5.61
C TYR A 292 13.20 -13.64 5.18
N GLY A 293 13.39 -14.71 5.97
CA GLY A 293 12.71 -15.98 5.80
C GLY A 293 13.17 -16.79 4.59
N TYR A 294 14.43 -16.67 4.18
CA TYR A 294 15.03 -17.58 3.19
C TYR A 294 15.51 -18.88 3.86
N LEU A 295 15.96 -18.81 5.11
CA LEU A 295 16.43 -19.96 5.88
C LEU A 295 15.58 -20.19 7.12
N GLU A 296 15.39 -21.45 7.46
CA GLU A 296 14.74 -21.89 8.70
C GLU A 296 15.78 -22.52 9.64
N LEU A 297 15.70 -22.16 10.92
CA LEU A 297 16.54 -22.74 11.98
C LEU A 297 15.74 -23.75 12.78
N VAL A 298 16.12 -25.01 12.67
CA VAL A 298 15.45 -26.10 13.37
C VAL A 298 16.35 -26.62 14.48
N LYS A 299 15.82 -26.67 15.70
CA LYS A 299 16.53 -27.23 16.85
C LYS A 299 16.51 -28.76 16.75
N THR A 300 17.67 -29.39 16.84
CA THR A 300 17.81 -30.85 16.81
C THR A 300 17.55 -31.45 18.19
N VAL A 301 17.24 -32.74 18.22
CA VAL A 301 17.01 -33.51 19.46
C VAL A 301 18.22 -33.45 20.40
N GLY A 302 19.44 -33.32 19.84
CA GLY A 302 20.69 -33.16 20.60
C GLY A 302 20.98 -31.74 21.10
N GLY A 303 20.08 -30.78 20.90
CA GLY A 303 20.23 -29.39 21.37
C GLY A 303 20.99 -28.46 20.43
N GLY A 304 21.49 -28.96 19.28
CA GLY A 304 22.09 -28.15 18.23
C GLY A 304 21.07 -27.51 17.30
N TYR A 305 21.53 -26.75 16.30
CA TYR A 305 20.70 -26.17 15.26
C TYR A 305 21.14 -26.64 13.88
N ILE A 306 20.17 -26.91 13.03
CA ILE A 306 20.37 -27.09 11.59
C ILE A 306 19.71 -25.94 10.84
N VAL A 307 20.32 -25.60 9.71
CA VAL A 307 19.82 -24.65 8.73
C VAL A 307 19.11 -25.45 7.64
N MET A 308 17.88 -25.08 7.33
CA MET A 308 17.07 -25.68 6.27
C MET A 308 16.60 -24.61 5.28
N PRO A 309 16.41 -24.95 4.00
CA PRO A 309 15.79 -24.03 3.05
C PRO A 309 14.31 -23.84 3.41
N SER A 310 13.86 -22.59 3.43
CA SER A 310 12.43 -22.26 3.61
C SER A 310 11.63 -22.51 2.32
N LEU A 311 10.29 -22.54 2.43
CA LEU A 311 9.40 -22.56 1.26
C LEU A 311 9.60 -21.35 0.34
N LYS A 312 9.84 -20.16 0.90
CA LYS A 312 10.17 -18.96 0.14
C LYS A 312 11.41 -19.16 -0.71
N LEU A 313 12.47 -19.70 -0.10
CA LEU A 313 13.72 -19.97 -0.79
C LEU A 313 13.54 -20.99 -1.91
N ILE A 314 12.83 -22.09 -1.64
CA ILE A 314 12.49 -23.08 -2.67
C ILE A 314 11.74 -22.39 -3.83
N ARG A 315 10.72 -21.56 -3.54
CA ARG A 315 9.97 -20.81 -4.56
C ARG A 315 10.85 -19.92 -5.43
N VAL A 316 11.83 -19.23 -4.85
CA VAL A 316 12.80 -18.39 -5.58
C VAL A 316 13.60 -19.21 -6.61
N PHE A 317 13.97 -20.44 -6.26
CA PHE A 317 14.74 -21.32 -7.14
C PHE A 317 13.86 -22.10 -8.12
N SER A 318 12.67 -22.56 -7.71
CA SER A 318 11.71 -23.25 -8.58
C SER A 318 11.22 -22.36 -9.72
N GLY A 319 10.96 -21.07 -9.46
CA GLY A 319 10.55 -20.10 -10.49
C GLY A 319 11.63 -19.82 -11.55
N ARG A 320 12.87 -20.32 -11.35
CA ARG A 320 13.97 -20.24 -12.33
C ARG A 320 14.18 -21.53 -13.11
N HIS A 321 13.84 -22.70 -12.56
CA HIS A 321 14.04 -23.97 -13.27
C HIS A 321 13.19 -24.09 -14.55
N ASP A 322 12.03 -23.43 -14.62
CA ASP A 322 11.22 -23.35 -15.84
C ASP A 322 11.86 -22.47 -16.93
N LYS A 323 12.78 -21.56 -16.59
CA LYS A 323 13.51 -20.73 -17.56
C LYS A 323 14.75 -21.41 -18.15
N TYR A 324 15.30 -22.41 -17.47
CA TYR A 324 16.47 -23.17 -17.99
C TYR A 324 16.09 -24.39 -18.84
N HIS A 325 14.81 -24.80 -18.85
CA HIS A 325 14.31 -25.91 -19.67
C HIS A 325 13.63 -25.48 -20.99
N LEU A 326 13.52 -24.19 -21.28
CA LEU A 326 12.99 -23.67 -22.55
C LEU A 326 14.07 -23.17 -23.53
N SER A 327 15.35 -23.45 -23.24
CA SER A 327 16.45 -23.30 -24.19
C SER A 327 17.16 -24.64 -24.39
N LYS A 328 16.52 -25.56 -25.10
CA LYS A 328 17.19 -26.61 -25.87
C LYS A 328 16.51 -26.76 -27.22
#